data_AF-A0A365D4A7-F1
#
_entry.id   AF-A0A365D4A7-F1
#
_cell.length_a   1.000
_cell.length_b   1.000
_cell.length_c   1.000
_cell.angle_alpha   90.00
_cell.angle_beta   90.00
_cell.angle_gamma   90.00
#
_symmetry.space_group_name_H-M   'P 1'
#
loop_
_entity.id
_entity.type
_entity.pdbx_description
1 polymer ?
#
loop_
_entity_poly.entity_id
_entity_poly.type
_entity_poly.pdbx_seq_one_letter_code
_entity_poly.pdbx_strand_id
1 'polypeptide(L)'
;MQGISGNRDTFERLVAVAGRLAAAGRWEQAAVQAQLAARFAWTDHTGYFGHQGLEEVLGMLRSSIPQPPPPAPGKPAGRLVVHVATQLYGTGGHTQSIAHWIRQDPGSRHHVVLTRQGSTECPAKIAACLPDPRDLVLLDRRPGGLMRRAGALRRVIAPADVVVVHAHPHDVVPSLALGVPGAPPAVYVNHADHVFWQGTSAAAVVLCLRASGRELTVRRRGVDAGRCVVANRPLELAPAGPAEESNELAARTGWGIPATDFVVVSAAAGSKYDPVGPDSLIGLFRSFLLRRPDAHFLVAGPSPTGAWAAAAAATNGRIRAVGRLANISSLLSIADAYVDSFPFASLTSMLEAGAHGLPLVTYRGHPAECAVLGSDSPGLDDLLLTPSTPAGFVSTLADLADSVSTRTARGSATRRAIVEGHSPSAWRETAERVYTEAALARSGPIAPGPTPWADGPLDQLVGLVQQETGFAGLDAAWADILPFLGTAQRIRQWTAWRKSPHVGLAQLVPDHSRAWVSDSRRRLSQPS
;
A
#
# COMPACT_ATOMS: atom_id res chain seq x y z
N MET A 1 7.11 24.26 -9.40
CA MET A 1 6.19 23.25 -8.85
C MET A 1 5.03 23.99 -8.20
N GLN A 2 3.80 23.52 -8.39
CA GLN A 2 2.62 24.12 -7.73
C GLN A 2 2.57 23.62 -6.28
N GLY A 3 2.30 24.52 -5.32
CA GLY A 3 2.01 24.12 -3.94
C GLY A 3 0.68 23.38 -3.84
N ILE A 4 0.33 22.91 -2.64
CA ILE A 4 -0.90 22.11 -2.39
C ILE A 4 -2.16 22.80 -2.93
N SER A 5 -2.30 24.12 -2.76
CA SER A 5 -3.40 24.88 -3.34
C SER A 5 -3.42 24.88 -4.88
N GLY A 6 -2.26 24.92 -5.54
CA GLY A 6 -2.22 24.85 -7.00
C GLY A 6 -2.55 23.44 -7.53
N ASN A 7 -2.12 22.41 -6.81
CA ASN A 7 -2.51 21.03 -7.08
C ASN A 7 -4.02 20.85 -6.90
N ARG A 8 -4.61 21.43 -5.85
CA ARG A 8 -6.06 21.48 -5.64
C ARG A 8 -6.79 22.06 -6.86
N ASP A 9 -6.39 23.23 -7.34
CA ASP A 9 -7.03 23.87 -8.50
C ASP A 9 -6.94 22.99 -9.75
N THR A 10 -5.78 22.36 -9.97
CA THR A 10 -5.58 21.42 -11.08
C THR A 10 -6.51 20.22 -10.95
N PHE A 11 -6.57 19.60 -9.78
CA PHE A 11 -7.44 18.47 -9.51
C PHE A 11 -8.92 18.81 -9.67
N GLU A 12 -9.40 19.91 -9.08
CA GLU A 12 -10.80 20.34 -9.17
C GLU A 12 -11.21 20.62 -10.63
N ARG A 13 -10.31 21.19 -11.46
CA ARG A 13 -10.55 21.30 -12.91
C ARG A 13 -10.70 19.94 -13.58
N LEU A 14 -9.86 18.96 -13.23
CA LEU A 14 -9.94 17.60 -13.80
C LEU A 14 -11.28 16.94 -13.41
N VAL A 15 -11.71 17.07 -12.17
CA VAL A 15 -13.01 16.56 -11.68
C VAL A 15 -14.18 17.27 -12.40
N ALA A 16 -14.13 18.59 -12.53
CA ALA A 16 -15.17 19.35 -13.24
C ALA A 16 -15.31 18.93 -14.71
N VAL A 17 -14.20 18.63 -15.39
CA VAL A 17 -14.23 18.06 -16.75
C VAL A 17 -14.87 16.68 -16.75
N ALA A 18 -14.53 15.81 -15.80
CA ALA A 18 -15.14 14.48 -15.67
C ALA A 18 -16.67 14.59 -15.47
N GLY A 19 -17.12 15.50 -14.60
CA GLY A 19 -18.54 15.79 -14.37
C GLY A 19 -19.27 16.28 -15.62
N ARG A 20 -18.70 17.23 -16.37
CA ARG A 20 -19.30 17.69 -17.64
C ARG A 20 -19.39 16.57 -18.68
N LEU A 21 -18.37 15.72 -18.78
CA LEU A 21 -18.40 14.57 -19.69
C LEU A 21 -19.48 13.55 -19.27
N ALA A 22 -19.63 13.31 -17.98
CA ALA A 22 -20.67 12.42 -17.45
C ALA A 22 -22.08 12.98 -17.72
N ALA A 23 -22.31 14.27 -17.43
CA ALA A 23 -23.59 14.93 -17.72
C ALA A 23 -23.96 14.91 -19.21
N ALA A 24 -22.96 14.92 -20.10
CA ALA A 24 -23.16 14.79 -21.55
C ALA A 24 -23.30 13.34 -22.05
N GLY A 25 -23.38 12.34 -21.16
CA GLY A 25 -23.48 10.93 -21.51
C GLY A 25 -22.20 10.32 -22.12
N ARG A 26 -21.06 11.02 -22.04
CA ARG A 26 -19.77 10.58 -22.60
C ARG A 26 -19.01 9.70 -21.61
N TRP A 27 -19.64 8.59 -21.22
CA TRP A 27 -19.25 7.77 -20.07
C TRP A 27 -17.79 7.32 -20.07
N GLU A 28 -17.30 6.77 -21.18
CA GLU A 28 -15.92 6.29 -21.25
C GLU A 28 -14.91 7.44 -21.06
N GLN A 29 -15.17 8.61 -21.64
CA GLN A 29 -14.28 9.76 -21.50
C GLN A 29 -14.32 10.34 -20.09
N ALA A 30 -15.50 10.36 -19.46
CA ALA A 30 -15.66 10.74 -18.07
C ALA A 30 -14.90 9.80 -17.13
N ALA A 31 -14.97 8.49 -17.35
CA ALA A 31 -14.22 7.51 -16.55
C ALA A 31 -12.71 7.68 -16.68
N VAL A 32 -12.22 7.90 -17.91
CA VAL A 32 -10.78 8.17 -18.16
C VAL A 32 -10.34 9.48 -17.49
N GLN A 33 -11.17 10.52 -17.54
CA GLN A 33 -10.89 11.79 -16.88
C GLN A 33 -10.93 11.69 -15.35
N ALA A 34 -11.87 10.93 -14.80
CA ALA A 34 -11.96 10.65 -13.36
C ALA A 34 -10.71 9.89 -12.88
N GLN A 35 -10.26 8.89 -13.64
CA GLN A 35 -9.03 8.16 -13.35
C GLN A 35 -7.79 9.05 -13.41
N LEU A 36 -7.74 10.00 -14.36
CA LEU A 36 -6.68 11.00 -14.42
C LEU A 36 -6.67 11.90 -13.18
N ALA A 37 -7.83 12.39 -12.76
CA ALA A 37 -7.95 13.22 -11.55
C ALA A 37 -7.46 12.45 -10.32
N ALA A 38 -7.90 11.21 -10.14
CA ALA A 38 -7.48 10.35 -9.03
C ALA A 38 -5.97 10.02 -9.10
N ARG A 39 -5.43 9.78 -10.30
CA ARG A 39 -4.00 9.52 -10.52
C ARG A 39 -3.15 10.72 -10.14
N PHE A 40 -3.59 11.92 -10.50
CA PHE A 40 -2.92 13.16 -10.12
C PHE A 40 -2.97 13.36 -8.59
N ALA A 41 -4.15 13.31 -7.96
CA ALA A 41 -4.26 13.51 -6.51
C ALA A 41 -3.51 12.44 -5.67
N TRP A 42 -3.31 11.24 -6.21
CA TRP A 42 -2.53 10.19 -5.56
C TRP A 42 -1.02 10.50 -5.48
N THR A 43 -0.46 11.25 -6.43
CA THR A 43 0.99 11.58 -6.46
C THR A 43 1.31 13.04 -6.30
N ASP A 44 0.31 13.91 -6.34
CA ASP A 44 0.44 15.34 -6.22
C ASP A 44 -0.58 15.79 -5.18
N HIS A 45 -0.15 15.90 -3.92
CA HIS A 45 -1.07 16.14 -2.81
C HIS A 45 -1.88 17.41 -3.05
N THR A 46 -3.20 17.28 -2.96
CA THR A 46 -4.15 18.34 -3.27
C THR A 46 -4.76 18.96 -2.01
N GLY A 47 -4.40 18.45 -0.83
CA GLY A 47 -5.10 18.73 0.43
C GLY A 47 -6.35 17.88 0.65
N TYR A 48 -6.62 16.92 -0.25
CA TYR A 48 -7.69 15.94 -0.15
C TYR A 48 -7.12 14.53 0.01
N PHE A 49 -7.75 13.70 0.88
CA PHE A 49 -7.48 12.26 0.98
C PHE A 49 -8.57 11.39 0.35
N GLY A 50 -9.69 12.01 0.01
CA GLY A 50 -10.81 11.53 -0.79
C GLY A 50 -11.56 12.77 -1.29
N HIS A 51 -12.46 12.65 -2.26
CA HIS A 51 -13.16 13.82 -2.79
C HIS A 51 -14.63 13.53 -3.11
N GLN A 52 -15.52 14.19 -2.39
CA GLN A 52 -16.97 14.02 -2.50
C GLN A 52 -17.46 14.18 -3.94
N GLY A 53 -17.09 15.27 -4.61
CA GLY A 53 -17.53 15.52 -6.00
C GLY A 53 -16.98 14.52 -7.02
N LEU A 54 -15.85 13.85 -6.73
CA LEU A 54 -15.34 12.79 -7.60
C LEU A 54 -16.16 11.52 -7.42
N GLU A 55 -16.50 11.17 -6.18
CA GLU A 55 -17.37 10.04 -5.85
C GLU A 55 -18.78 10.19 -6.47
N GLU A 56 -19.32 11.40 -6.51
CA GLU A 56 -20.58 11.71 -7.21
C GLU A 56 -20.48 11.43 -8.71
N VAL A 57 -19.39 11.85 -9.36
CA VAL A 57 -19.12 11.53 -10.77
C VAL A 57 -19.01 10.01 -10.99
N LEU A 58 -18.30 9.31 -10.11
CA LEU A 58 -18.19 7.85 -10.17
C LEU A 58 -19.55 7.17 -9.98
N GLY A 59 -20.42 7.70 -9.11
CA GLY A 59 -21.79 7.23 -8.91
C GLY A 59 -22.66 7.37 -10.17
N MET A 60 -22.55 8.50 -10.88
CA MET A 60 -23.23 8.70 -12.18
C MET A 60 -22.76 7.67 -13.21
N LEU A 61 -21.44 7.49 -13.35
CA LEU A 61 -20.85 6.53 -14.28
C LEU A 61 -21.24 5.08 -13.94
N ARG A 62 -21.18 4.71 -12.66
CA ARG A 62 -21.60 3.41 -12.15
C ARG A 62 -23.04 3.09 -12.54
N SER A 63 -23.93 4.08 -12.45
CA SER A 63 -25.35 3.92 -12.78
C SER A 63 -25.61 3.74 -14.28
N SER A 64 -24.69 4.19 -15.14
CA SER A 64 -24.78 3.99 -16.59
C SER A 64 -24.36 2.59 -17.05
N ILE A 65 -23.76 1.78 -16.17
CA ILE A 65 -23.36 0.40 -16.47
C ILE A 65 -24.55 -0.53 -16.17
N PRO A 66 -24.85 -1.52 -17.02
CA PRO A 66 -25.90 -2.50 -16.76
C PRO A 66 -25.75 -3.18 -15.39
N GLN A 67 -26.88 -3.43 -14.73
CA GLN A 67 -26.92 -4.12 -13.43
C GLN A 67 -26.22 -5.49 -13.50
N PRO A 68 -25.63 -5.97 -12.39
CA PRO A 68 -25.06 -7.31 -12.37
C PRO A 68 -26.13 -8.34 -12.72
N PRO A 69 -25.77 -9.44 -13.39
CA PRO A 69 -26.70 -10.54 -13.59
C PRO A 69 -27.15 -11.09 -12.24
N PRO A 70 -28.39 -11.60 -12.11
CA PRO A 70 -28.82 -12.24 -10.88
C PRO A 70 -27.88 -13.42 -10.56
N PRO A 71 -27.61 -13.71 -9.28
CA PRO A 71 -26.83 -14.87 -8.91
C PRO A 71 -27.48 -16.14 -9.45
N ALA A 72 -26.67 -17.04 -10.00
CA ALA A 72 -27.17 -18.32 -10.50
C ALA A 72 -27.77 -19.15 -9.35
N PRO A 73 -28.91 -19.82 -9.56
CA PRO A 73 -29.45 -20.75 -8.58
C PRO A 73 -28.48 -21.94 -8.38
N GLY A 74 -28.36 -22.41 -7.14
CA GLY A 74 -27.47 -23.53 -6.80
C GLY A 74 -25.99 -23.14 -6.68
N LYS A 75 -25.68 -22.06 -5.94
CA LYS A 75 -24.29 -21.73 -5.57
C LYS A 75 -23.62 -22.97 -4.97
N PRO A 76 -22.39 -23.32 -5.40
CA PRO A 76 -21.61 -24.37 -4.75
C PRO A 76 -21.53 -24.13 -3.24
N ALA A 77 -21.43 -25.21 -2.46
CA ALA A 77 -21.23 -25.08 -1.02
C ALA A 77 -19.91 -24.33 -0.71
N GLY A 78 -19.95 -23.46 0.31
CA GLY A 78 -18.81 -22.64 0.74
C GLY A 78 -18.86 -21.19 0.24
N ARG A 79 -18.15 -20.30 0.95
CA ARG A 79 -18.08 -18.87 0.62
C ARG A 79 -17.17 -18.63 -0.58
N LEU A 80 -17.60 -17.81 -1.53
CA LEU A 80 -16.77 -17.31 -2.63
C LEU A 80 -16.31 -15.87 -2.35
N VAL A 81 -14.99 -15.70 -2.22
CA VAL A 81 -14.31 -14.40 -2.02
C VAL A 81 -13.58 -14.03 -3.30
N VAL A 82 -13.86 -12.84 -3.84
CA VAL A 82 -13.15 -12.35 -5.03
C VAL A 82 -12.25 -11.18 -4.65
N HIS A 83 -10.94 -11.38 -4.82
CA HIS A 83 -9.93 -10.33 -4.64
C HIS A 83 -9.78 -9.53 -5.93
N VAL A 84 -10.00 -8.23 -5.88
CA VAL A 84 -9.84 -7.32 -7.03
C VAL A 84 -8.60 -6.46 -6.80
N ALA A 85 -7.64 -6.50 -7.72
CA ALA A 85 -6.46 -5.64 -7.68
C ALA A 85 -6.24 -4.96 -9.03
N THR A 86 -5.52 -3.83 -9.04
CA THR A 86 -5.18 -3.19 -10.31
C THR A 86 -4.10 -3.97 -11.02
N GLN A 87 -2.99 -4.19 -10.33
CA GLN A 87 -1.80 -4.87 -10.82
C GLN A 87 -1.13 -5.60 -9.66
N LEU A 88 -0.45 -6.72 -9.95
CA LEU A 88 0.36 -7.46 -9.00
C LEU A 88 1.82 -7.45 -9.43
N TYR A 89 2.71 -7.29 -8.44
CA TYR A 89 4.17 -7.26 -8.63
C TYR A 89 4.84 -8.40 -7.87
N GLY A 90 6.02 -8.83 -8.34
CA GLY A 90 6.80 -9.90 -7.71
C GLY A 90 7.21 -9.59 -6.27
N THR A 91 7.41 -8.30 -5.95
CA THR A 91 7.71 -7.77 -4.61
C THR A 91 6.69 -6.69 -4.24
N GLY A 92 6.43 -6.48 -2.94
CA GLY A 92 5.49 -5.48 -2.44
C GLY A 92 4.41 -6.03 -1.51
N GLY A 93 3.94 -5.19 -0.59
CA GLY A 93 3.05 -5.59 0.50
C GLY A 93 1.67 -6.09 0.07
N HIS A 94 1.07 -5.49 -0.97
CA HIS A 94 -0.28 -5.86 -1.40
C HIS A 94 -0.35 -7.25 -2.06
N THR A 95 0.57 -7.61 -2.97
CA THR A 95 0.64 -8.96 -3.56
C THR A 95 0.80 -10.01 -2.46
N GLN A 96 1.68 -9.73 -1.49
CA GLN A 96 1.89 -10.64 -0.36
C GLN A 96 0.61 -10.77 0.48
N SER A 97 -0.05 -9.67 0.81
CA SER A 97 -1.31 -9.72 1.57
C SER A 97 -2.38 -10.57 0.88
N ILE A 98 -2.55 -10.47 -0.44
CA ILE A 98 -3.51 -11.32 -1.17
C ILE A 98 -3.12 -12.81 -1.06
N ALA A 99 -1.85 -13.15 -1.29
CA ALA A 99 -1.38 -14.53 -1.21
C ALA A 99 -1.56 -15.12 0.19
N HIS A 100 -1.22 -14.38 1.24
CA HIS A 100 -1.40 -14.80 2.63
C HIS A 100 -2.88 -14.92 2.99
N TRP A 101 -3.73 -13.98 2.56
CA TRP A 101 -5.16 -14.04 2.79
C TRP A 101 -5.74 -15.36 2.26
N ILE A 102 -5.43 -15.73 1.02
CA ILE A 102 -5.92 -16.95 0.39
C ILE A 102 -5.40 -18.19 1.14
N ARG A 103 -4.11 -18.25 1.47
CA ARG A 103 -3.52 -19.41 2.18
C ARG A 103 -4.07 -19.57 3.60
N GLN A 104 -4.34 -18.47 4.28
CA GLN A 104 -4.78 -18.46 5.67
C GLN A 104 -6.31 -18.52 5.80
N ASP A 105 -7.07 -18.53 4.70
CA ASP A 105 -8.54 -18.71 4.67
C ASP A 105 -8.94 -19.95 3.84
N PRO A 106 -8.54 -21.17 4.24
CA PRO A 106 -8.89 -22.39 3.50
C PRO A 106 -10.38 -22.74 3.53
N GLY A 107 -11.18 -22.04 4.36
CA GLY A 107 -12.63 -22.23 4.46
C GLY A 107 -13.42 -21.54 3.33
N SER A 108 -12.77 -20.66 2.58
CA SER A 108 -13.36 -19.94 1.46
C SER A 108 -12.74 -20.38 0.13
N ARG A 109 -13.52 -20.25 -0.95
CA ARG A 109 -13.00 -20.30 -2.33
C ARG A 109 -12.57 -18.90 -2.73
N HIS A 110 -11.40 -18.77 -3.36
CA HIS A 110 -10.84 -17.47 -3.72
C HIS A 110 -10.67 -17.35 -5.23
N HIS A 111 -11.13 -16.24 -5.81
CA HIS A 111 -10.76 -15.82 -7.15
C HIS A 111 -9.98 -14.50 -7.08
N VAL A 112 -9.11 -14.26 -8.06
CA VAL A 112 -8.35 -13.00 -8.20
C VAL A 112 -8.69 -12.38 -9.56
N VAL A 113 -9.06 -11.09 -9.56
CA VAL A 113 -9.37 -10.33 -10.76
C VAL A 113 -8.47 -9.11 -10.85
N LEU A 114 -7.75 -9.00 -11.96
CA LEU A 114 -6.82 -7.90 -12.24
C LEU A 114 -7.44 -6.94 -13.26
N THR A 115 -7.59 -5.67 -12.88
CA THR A 115 -8.21 -4.66 -13.76
C THR A 115 -7.23 -4.13 -14.82
N ARG A 116 -5.92 -4.15 -14.53
CA ARG A 116 -4.83 -3.63 -15.37
C ARG A 116 -3.45 -4.21 -15.00
N GLN A 117 -3.22 -5.48 -15.30
CA GLN A 117 -1.91 -6.11 -15.09
C GLN A 117 -0.82 -5.56 -16.05
N GLY A 118 -1.23 -5.04 -17.20
CA GLY A 118 -0.36 -4.49 -18.24
C GLY A 118 0.61 -5.54 -18.80
N SER A 119 1.84 -5.11 -19.06
CA SER A 119 2.93 -5.98 -19.51
C SER A 119 3.61 -6.74 -18.37
N THR A 120 3.32 -6.41 -17.10
CA THR A 120 3.95 -7.06 -15.94
C THR A 120 3.44 -8.50 -15.82
N GLU A 121 4.35 -9.43 -15.53
CA GLU A 121 3.99 -10.82 -15.29
C GLU A 121 3.21 -10.97 -13.97
N CYS A 122 2.17 -11.81 -13.97
CA CYS A 122 1.48 -12.13 -12.73
C CYS A 122 2.42 -12.99 -11.85
N PRO A 123 2.66 -12.62 -10.59
CA PRO A 123 3.57 -13.36 -9.73
C PRO A 123 3.13 -14.83 -9.54
N ALA A 124 4.06 -15.77 -9.73
CA ALA A 124 3.79 -17.21 -9.59
C ALA A 124 3.20 -17.58 -8.23
N LYS A 125 3.56 -16.85 -7.16
CA LYS A 125 3.03 -17.04 -5.81
C LYS A 125 1.51 -16.91 -5.71
N ILE A 126 0.88 -16.14 -6.62
CA ILE A 126 -0.57 -15.95 -6.65
C ILE A 126 -1.22 -17.14 -7.35
N ALA A 127 -0.69 -17.51 -8.52
CA ALA A 127 -1.17 -18.68 -9.25
C ALA A 127 -1.05 -19.96 -8.40
N ALA A 128 0.02 -20.11 -7.62
CA ALA A 128 0.22 -21.23 -6.71
C ALA A 128 -0.80 -21.31 -5.56
N CYS A 129 -1.50 -20.21 -5.24
CA CYS A 129 -2.56 -20.21 -4.22
C CYS A 129 -3.95 -20.52 -4.81
N LEU A 130 -4.09 -20.61 -6.14
CA LEU A 130 -5.36 -20.81 -6.82
C LEU A 130 -5.41 -22.23 -7.41
N PRO A 131 -6.37 -23.08 -6.98
CA PRO A 131 -6.48 -24.45 -7.48
C PRO A 131 -6.77 -24.53 -8.98
N ASP A 132 -7.56 -23.60 -9.51
CA ASP A 132 -7.89 -23.52 -10.94
C ASP A 132 -7.31 -22.23 -11.54
N PRO A 133 -6.50 -22.31 -12.61
CA PRO A 133 -6.00 -21.13 -13.31
C PRO A 133 -7.10 -20.17 -13.80
N ARG A 134 -8.34 -20.65 -14.00
CA ARG A 134 -9.51 -19.84 -14.37
C ARG A 134 -9.98 -18.92 -13.25
N ASP A 135 -9.58 -19.18 -12.01
CA ASP A 135 -9.87 -18.32 -10.86
C ASP A 135 -9.00 -17.06 -10.87
N LEU A 136 -8.01 -16.95 -11.77
CA LEU A 136 -7.27 -15.74 -12.09
C LEU A 136 -7.78 -15.10 -13.38
N VAL A 137 -8.40 -13.92 -13.30
CA VAL A 137 -8.97 -13.22 -14.45
C VAL A 137 -8.26 -11.89 -14.70
N LEU A 138 -7.81 -11.66 -15.94
CA LEU A 138 -7.18 -10.40 -16.36
C LEU A 138 -8.13 -9.63 -17.30
N LEU A 139 -8.66 -8.50 -16.84
CA LEU A 139 -9.67 -7.72 -17.57
C LEU A 139 -9.09 -6.85 -18.69
N ASP A 140 -7.79 -6.57 -18.66
CA ASP A 140 -7.10 -5.73 -19.63
C ASP A 140 -6.64 -6.48 -20.89
N ARG A 141 -6.91 -7.79 -20.98
CA ARG A 141 -6.57 -8.64 -22.13
C ARG A 141 -7.57 -8.56 -23.28
N ARG A 142 -8.69 -7.87 -23.09
CA ARG A 142 -9.70 -7.67 -24.12
C ARG A 142 -9.72 -6.20 -24.55
N PRO A 143 -9.96 -5.90 -25.84
CA PRO A 143 -10.20 -4.54 -26.28
C PRO A 143 -11.33 -3.89 -25.49
N GLY A 144 -11.24 -2.59 -25.25
CA GLY A 144 -12.26 -1.86 -24.50
C GLY A 144 -11.65 -0.88 -23.52
N GLY A 145 -12.51 -0.03 -22.98
CA GLY A 145 -12.16 0.99 -22.00
C GLY A 145 -12.55 0.63 -20.58
N LEU A 146 -12.44 1.60 -19.68
CA LEU A 146 -12.68 1.47 -18.24
C LEU A 146 -14.14 1.07 -17.95
N MET A 147 -15.11 1.60 -18.70
CA MET A 147 -16.54 1.25 -18.53
C MET A 147 -16.80 -0.22 -18.87
N ARG A 148 -16.19 -0.71 -19.96
CA ARG A 148 -16.32 -2.11 -20.36
C ARG A 148 -15.64 -3.04 -19.36
N ARG A 149 -14.50 -2.64 -18.80
CA ARG A 149 -13.80 -3.40 -17.74
C ARG A 149 -14.66 -3.47 -16.48
N ALA A 150 -15.30 -2.38 -16.07
CA ALA A 150 -16.21 -2.38 -14.93
C ALA A 150 -17.44 -3.29 -15.15
N GLY A 151 -18.04 -3.26 -16.35
CA GLY A 151 -19.12 -4.20 -16.71
C GLY A 151 -18.66 -5.66 -16.82
N ALA A 152 -17.40 -5.92 -17.20
CA ALA A 152 -16.82 -7.25 -17.15
C ALA A 152 -16.57 -7.71 -15.71
N LEU A 153 -16.06 -6.81 -14.85
CA LEU A 153 -15.86 -7.07 -13.43
C LEU A 153 -17.18 -7.46 -12.77
N ARG A 154 -18.28 -6.71 -13.00
CA ARG A 154 -19.64 -7.03 -12.50
C ARG A 154 -20.06 -8.47 -12.80
N ARG A 155 -19.80 -8.96 -14.01
CA ARG A 155 -20.15 -10.33 -14.41
C ARG A 155 -19.30 -11.38 -13.70
N VAL A 156 -18.01 -11.10 -13.52
CA VAL A 156 -17.07 -12.02 -12.84
C VAL A 156 -17.36 -12.12 -11.34
N ILE A 157 -17.72 -11.00 -10.71
CA ILE A 157 -18.00 -10.96 -9.26
C ILE A 157 -19.43 -11.34 -8.90
N ALA A 158 -20.37 -11.40 -9.85
CA ALA A 158 -21.78 -11.69 -9.57
C ALA A 158 -22.03 -12.92 -8.67
N PRO A 159 -21.30 -14.05 -8.79
CA PRO A 159 -21.49 -15.20 -7.90
C PRO A 159 -20.85 -15.03 -6.52
N ALA A 160 -20.00 -14.02 -6.31
CA ALA A 160 -19.27 -13.84 -5.06
C ALA A 160 -20.20 -13.56 -3.89
N ASP A 161 -19.75 -13.93 -2.69
CA ASP A 161 -20.39 -13.54 -1.43
C ASP A 161 -19.77 -12.26 -0.89
N VAL A 162 -18.47 -12.07 -1.10
CA VAL A 162 -17.73 -10.84 -0.73
C VAL A 162 -16.70 -10.51 -1.81
N VAL A 163 -16.54 -9.22 -2.11
CA VAL A 163 -15.46 -8.72 -2.97
C VAL A 163 -14.47 -7.93 -2.11
N VAL A 164 -13.19 -8.29 -2.14
CA VAL A 164 -12.13 -7.58 -1.42
C VAL A 164 -11.28 -6.79 -2.41
N VAL A 165 -11.25 -5.46 -2.27
CA VAL A 165 -10.59 -4.55 -3.20
C VAL A 165 -9.24 -4.11 -2.66
N HIS A 166 -8.18 -4.43 -3.40
CA HIS A 166 -6.77 -4.11 -3.19
C HIS A 166 -6.23 -3.18 -4.31
N ALA A 167 -7.13 -2.49 -4.99
CA ALA A 167 -6.81 -1.71 -6.19
C ALA A 167 -5.96 -0.49 -5.88
N HIS A 168 -5.13 -0.07 -6.85
CA HIS A 168 -4.37 1.15 -6.73
C HIS A 168 -5.31 2.35 -6.51
N PRO A 169 -4.85 3.37 -5.78
CA PRO A 169 -5.69 4.51 -5.40
C PRO A 169 -6.45 5.22 -6.52
N HIS A 170 -5.90 5.18 -7.74
CA HIS A 170 -6.47 5.85 -8.90
C HIS A 170 -7.42 4.99 -9.73
N ASP A 171 -7.42 3.66 -9.56
CA ASP A 171 -8.16 2.75 -10.44
C ASP A 171 -9.68 2.88 -10.23
N VAL A 172 -10.36 3.41 -11.25
CA VAL A 172 -11.81 3.63 -11.20
C VAL A 172 -12.62 2.34 -11.36
N VAL A 173 -12.04 1.28 -11.94
CA VAL A 173 -12.79 0.09 -12.36
C VAL A 173 -13.58 -0.57 -11.23
N PRO A 174 -13.01 -0.80 -10.02
CA PRO A 174 -13.76 -1.36 -8.89
C PRO A 174 -14.90 -0.44 -8.45
N SER A 175 -14.64 0.86 -8.36
CA SER A 175 -15.60 1.89 -7.92
C SER A 175 -16.75 2.09 -8.91
N LEU A 176 -16.55 1.75 -10.18
CA LEU A 176 -17.60 1.71 -11.20
C LEU A 176 -18.39 0.39 -11.20
N ALA A 177 -17.76 -0.72 -10.80
CA ALA A 177 -18.39 -2.04 -10.82
C ALA A 177 -19.23 -2.33 -9.57
N LEU A 178 -18.80 -1.85 -8.40
CA LEU A 178 -19.33 -2.17 -7.08
C LEU A 178 -20.28 -1.08 -6.55
N GLY A 179 -20.87 -1.30 -5.37
CA GLY A 179 -21.75 -0.31 -4.71
C GLY A 179 -23.05 -0.04 -5.47
N VAL A 180 -23.65 -1.10 -6.03
CA VAL A 180 -24.97 -1.09 -6.68
C VAL A 180 -25.86 -2.18 -6.09
N PRO A 181 -27.19 -2.01 -6.10
CA PRO A 181 -28.10 -3.06 -5.67
C PRO A 181 -27.85 -4.38 -6.40
N GLY A 182 -27.83 -5.49 -5.66
CA GLY A 182 -27.63 -6.83 -6.22
C GLY A 182 -26.18 -7.21 -6.52
N ALA A 183 -25.22 -6.29 -6.40
CA ALA A 183 -23.80 -6.66 -6.37
C ALA A 183 -23.43 -7.28 -5.02
N PRO A 184 -22.37 -8.11 -4.93
CA PRO A 184 -21.82 -8.50 -3.64
C PRO A 184 -21.32 -7.27 -2.85
N PRO A 185 -21.33 -7.31 -1.51
CA PRO A 185 -20.73 -6.26 -0.70
C PRO A 185 -19.21 -6.20 -0.92
N ALA A 186 -18.69 -4.97 -0.92
CA ALA A 186 -17.28 -4.70 -1.18
C ALA A 186 -16.53 -4.29 0.09
N VAL A 187 -15.40 -4.92 0.36
CA VAL A 187 -14.43 -4.55 1.39
C VAL A 187 -13.26 -3.86 0.72
N TYR A 188 -13.07 -2.57 0.95
CA TYR A 188 -11.90 -1.83 0.44
C TYR A 188 -10.77 -1.90 1.45
N VAL A 189 -9.63 -2.49 1.07
CA VAL A 189 -8.45 -2.56 1.93
C VAL A 189 -7.69 -1.25 1.83
N ASN A 190 -7.68 -0.49 2.92
CA ASN A 190 -7.04 0.81 3.01
C ASN A 190 -5.53 0.68 3.22
N HIS A 191 -4.84 0.13 2.21
CA HIS A 191 -3.40 -0.06 2.18
C HIS A 191 -2.61 1.20 1.78
N ALA A 192 -3.32 2.24 1.33
CA ALA A 192 -2.80 3.54 0.92
C ALA A 192 -3.43 4.67 1.76
N ASP A 193 -3.60 4.42 3.06
CA ASP A 193 -4.31 5.28 4.00
C ASP A 193 -3.70 6.68 4.16
N HIS A 194 -2.42 6.85 3.87
CA HIS A 194 -1.65 8.08 3.94
C HIS A 194 -1.68 8.93 2.66
N VAL A 195 -2.45 8.53 1.63
CA VAL A 195 -2.58 9.28 0.36
C VAL A 195 -4.01 9.28 -0.17
N PHE A 196 -4.29 10.11 -1.17
CA PHE A 196 -5.59 10.14 -1.84
C PHE A 196 -5.95 8.79 -2.45
N TRP A 197 -7.20 8.32 -2.27
CA TRP A 197 -7.80 7.22 -3.04
C TRP A 197 -9.32 7.42 -3.21
N GLN A 198 -9.91 6.72 -4.19
CA GLN A 198 -11.35 6.77 -4.51
C GLN A 198 -12.05 5.41 -4.37
N GLY A 199 -13.38 5.43 -4.25
CA GLY A 199 -14.25 4.26 -4.07
C GLY A 199 -14.98 4.22 -2.72
N THR A 200 -14.97 5.31 -1.95
CA THR A 200 -15.66 5.39 -0.65
C THR A 200 -17.18 5.18 -0.78
N SER A 201 -17.75 5.58 -1.92
CA SER A 201 -19.16 5.36 -2.27
C SER A 201 -19.47 3.95 -2.78
N ALA A 202 -18.45 3.11 -3.01
CA ALA A 202 -18.59 1.72 -3.45
C ALA A 202 -18.26 0.70 -2.35
N ALA A 203 -17.53 1.13 -1.32
CA ALA A 203 -17.07 0.28 -0.24
C ALA A 203 -18.19 0.03 0.79
N ALA A 204 -18.75 -1.17 0.87
CA ALA A 204 -19.65 -1.51 1.98
C ALA A 204 -18.90 -1.36 3.32
N VAL A 205 -17.67 -1.88 3.37
CA VAL A 205 -16.74 -1.78 4.50
C VAL A 205 -15.40 -1.24 4.01
N VAL A 206 -14.74 -0.42 4.83
CA VAL A 206 -13.33 -0.06 4.67
C VAL A 206 -12.52 -0.79 5.73
N LEU A 207 -11.63 -1.70 5.30
CA LEU A 207 -10.67 -2.38 6.16
C LEU A 207 -9.45 -1.48 6.36
N CYS A 208 -9.34 -0.87 7.53
CA CYS A 208 -8.21 -0.05 7.96
C CYS A 208 -7.17 -0.92 8.68
N LEU A 209 -5.91 -0.82 8.25
CA LEU A 209 -4.83 -1.68 8.77
C LEU A 209 -4.25 -1.19 10.11
N ARG A 210 -4.72 -0.03 10.59
CA ARG A 210 -4.26 0.67 11.80
C ARG A 210 -5.25 1.75 12.23
N ALA A 211 -5.13 2.21 13.48
CA ALA A 211 -6.06 3.17 14.08
C ALA A 211 -5.98 4.56 13.42
N SER A 212 -4.77 5.08 13.20
CA SER A 212 -4.53 6.35 12.49
C SER A 212 -5.10 6.36 11.07
N GLY A 213 -5.02 5.23 10.37
CA GLY A 213 -5.64 5.04 9.05
C GLY A 213 -7.17 5.08 9.08
N ARG A 214 -7.80 4.53 10.14
CA ARG A 214 -9.26 4.68 10.38
C ARG A 214 -9.61 6.14 10.64
N GLU A 215 -8.87 6.81 11.51
CA GLU A 215 -9.16 8.19 11.88
C GLU A 215 -9.12 9.12 10.67
N LEU A 216 -8.08 8.98 9.84
CA LEU A 216 -7.94 9.76 8.62
C LEU A 216 -9.07 9.45 7.62
N THR A 217 -9.51 8.19 7.55
CA THR A 217 -10.61 7.76 6.68
C THR A 217 -11.94 8.39 7.08
N VAL A 218 -12.25 8.42 8.38
CA VAL A 218 -13.47 9.06 8.88
C VAL A 218 -13.41 10.57 8.66
N ARG A 219 -12.33 11.23 9.12
CA ARG A 219 -12.22 12.70 9.13
C ARG A 219 -12.02 13.33 7.75
N ARG A 220 -11.24 12.68 6.87
CA ARG A 220 -10.76 13.29 5.61
C ARG A 220 -11.29 12.61 4.34
N ARG A 221 -12.02 11.49 4.47
CA ARG A 221 -12.66 10.79 3.33
C ARG A 221 -14.19 10.69 3.42
N GLY A 222 -14.79 11.20 4.49
CA GLY A 222 -16.25 11.20 4.65
C GLY A 222 -16.86 9.79 4.76
N VAL A 223 -16.10 8.82 5.27
CA VAL A 223 -16.60 7.46 5.51
C VAL A 223 -17.20 7.38 6.91
N ASP A 224 -18.41 6.83 7.00
CA ASP A 224 -19.05 6.57 8.29
C ASP A 224 -18.19 5.65 9.17
N ALA A 225 -18.05 5.99 10.46
CA ALA A 225 -17.19 5.26 11.37
C ALA A 225 -17.63 3.80 11.59
N GLY A 226 -18.94 3.50 11.48
CA GLY A 226 -19.49 2.16 11.59
C GLY A 226 -19.15 1.26 10.40
N ARG A 227 -18.68 1.84 9.29
CA ARG A 227 -18.20 1.09 8.10
C ARG A 227 -16.70 0.83 8.12
N CYS A 228 -15.98 1.31 9.14
CA CYS A 228 -14.54 1.14 9.25
C CYS A 228 -14.20 -0.01 10.20
N VAL A 229 -13.65 -1.11 9.67
CA VAL A 229 -13.09 -2.21 10.47
C VAL A 229 -11.59 -2.00 10.62
N VAL A 230 -11.08 -2.02 11.85
CA VAL A 230 -9.64 -2.00 12.12
C VAL A 230 -9.15 -3.42 12.37
N ALA A 231 -8.16 -3.86 11.60
CA ALA A 231 -7.54 -5.16 11.83
C ALA A 231 -6.11 -5.21 11.33
N ASN A 232 -5.35 -6.19 11.83
CA ASN A 232 -4.05 -6.53 11.27
C ASN A 232 -4.18 -6.96 9.81
N ARG A 233 -3.07 -6.90 9.08
CA ARG A 233 -2.98 -7.45 7.72
C ARG A 233 -2.59 -8.93 7.78
N PRO A 234 -2.96 -9.73 6.77
CA PRO A 234 -2.47 -11.10 6.69
C PRO A 234 -0.96 -11.08 6.43
N LEU A 235 -0.24 -11.87 7.22
CA LEU A 235 1.21 -11.95 7.23
C LEU A 235 1.63 -13.39 7.51
N GLU A 236 2.64 -13.87 6.80
CA GLU A 236 3.32 -15.12 7.13
C GLU A 236 4.62 -14.77 7.82
N LEU A 237 4.62 -15.00 9.12
CA LEU A 237 5.78 -14.75 9.97
C LEU A 237 6.72 -15.95 9.89
N ALA A 238 8.01 -15.67 9.73
CA ALA A 238 9.07 -16.64 9.97
C ALA A 238 9.78 -16.23 11.27
N PRO A 239 9.20 -16.54 12.45
CA PRO A 239 9.82 -16.17 13.71
C PRO A 239 11.16 -16.89 13.87
N ALA A 240 12.10 -16.28 14.58
CA ALA A 240 13.41 -16.87 14.82
C ALA A 240 13.28 -18.29 15.40
N GLY A 241 13.94 -19.25 14.76
CA GLY A 241 14.04 -20.62 15.26
C GLY A 241 15.21 -20.80 16.24
N PRO A 242 15.22 -21.87 17.06
CA PRO A 242 16.31 -22.11 18.02
C PRO A 242 17.70 -22.20 17.38
N ALA A 243 17.80 -22.70 16.15
CA ALA A 243 19.05 -22.79 15.39
C ALA A 243 19.56 -21.42 14.91
N GLU A 244 18.67 -20.48 14.61
CA GLU A 244 19.04 -19.11 14.24
C GLU A 244 19.50 -18.34 15.47
N GLU A 245 18.81 -18.50 16.60
CA GLU A 245 19.20 -17.95 17.90
C GLU A 245 20.57 -18.49 18.35
N SER A 246 20.85 -19.78 18.11
CA SER A 246 22.14 -20.39 18.48
C SER A 246 23.33 -19.97 17.59
N ASN A 247 23.07 -19.39 16.42
CA ASN A 247 24.10 -19.04 15.43
C ASN A 247 24.35 -17.51 15.31
N GLU A 248 23.77 -16.72 16.21
CA GLU A 248 23.89 -15.26 16.23
C GLU A 248 25.36 -14.80 16.27
N LEU A 249 26.19 -15.43 17.10
CA LEU A 249 27.60 -15.08 17.26
C LEU A 249 28.40 -15.21 15.95
N ALA A 250 28.19 -16.32 15.23
CA ALA A 250 28.84 -16.53 13.94
C ALA A 250 28.28 -15.58 12.88
N ALA A 251 26.98 -15.28 12.92
CA ALA A 251 26.36 -14.32 12.03
C ALA A 251 26.93 -12.90 12.24
N ARG A 252 27.03 -12.41 13.48
CA ARG A 252 27.66 -11.12 13.82
C ARG A 252 29.10 -11.04 13.34
N THR A 253 29.87 -12.12 13.50
CA THR A 253 31.25 -12.23 12.98
C THR A 253 31.28 -12.06 11.45
N GLY A 254 30.35 -12.69 10.72
CA GLY A 254 30.22 -12.53 9.27
C GLY A 254 29.89 -11.10 8.82
N TRP A 255 29.28 -10.30 9.69
CA TRP A 255 29.02 -8.88 9.47
C TRP A 255 30.15 -7.95 9.95
N GLY A 256 31.22 -8.50 10.53
CA GLY A 256 32.34 -7.74 11.11
C GLY A 256 31.95 -6.99 12.38
N ILE A 257 30.96 -7.48 13.13
CA ILE A 257 30.45 -6.84 14.34
C ILE A 257 30.90 -7.64 15.58
N PRO A 258 31.51 -7.00 16.59
CA PRO A 258 31.82 -7.64 17.85
C PRO A 258 30.57 -8.18 18.55
N ALA A 259 30.71 -9.32 19.21
CA ALA A 259 29.62 -10.01 19.90
C ALA A 259 28.92 -9.17 20.97
N THR A 260 29.67 -8.27 21.61
CA THR A 260 29.22 -7.42 22.71
C THR A 260 28.57 -6.13 22.26
N ASP A 261 28.71 -5.76 20.99
CA ASP A 261 28.24 -4.48 20.50
C ASP A 261 26.72 -4.46 20.33
N PHE A 262 26.10 -3.32 20.62
CA PHE A 262 24.66 -3.13 20.47
C PHE A 262 24.31 -2.86 18.99
N VAL A 263 23.48 -3.71 18.40
CA VAL A 263 23.12 -3.61 16.97
C VAL A 263 21.67 -3.16 16.82
N VAL A 264 21.48 -2.01 16.19
CA VAL A 264 20.16 -1.55 15.76
C VAL A 264 20.00 -1.79 14.27
N VAL A 265 18.84 -2.27 13.86
CA VAL A 265 18.54 -2.47 12.43
C VAL A 265 17.26 -1.78 11.99
N SER A 266 17.19 -1.48 10.71
CA SER A 266 15.98 -0.96 10.05
C SER A 266 15.84 -1.54 8.65
N ALA A 267 14.62 -1.55 8.11
CA ALA A 267 14.35 -2.11 6.79
C ALA A 267 13.18 -1.41 6.11
N ALA A 268 13.46 -0.72 4.99
CA ALA A 268 12.43 -0.04 4.20
C ALA A 268 12.98 0.37 2.82
N ALA A 269 12.13 0.80 1.89
CA ALA A 269 12.62 1.39 0.64
C ALA A 269 13.45 2.65 0.92
N GLY A 270 14.47 2.93 0.09
CA GLY A 270 15.36 4.08 0.25
C GLY A 270 14.64 5.40 0.46
N SER A 271 13.59 5.65 -0.33
CA SER A 271 12.77 6.86 -0.25
C SER A 271 12.05 7.08 1.08
N LYS A 272 11.96 6.05 1.93
CA LYS A 272 11.36 6.18 3.28
C LYS A 272 12.34 6.73 4.33
N TYR A 273 13.61 6.89 3.97
CA TYR A 273 14.65 7.49 4.81
C TYR A 273 15.10 8.85 4.31
N ASP A 274 14.62 9.27 3.13
CA ASP A 274 14.94 10.58 2.60
C ASP A 274 14.40 11.64 3.56
N PRO A 275 15.26 12.57 4.01
CA PRO A 275 14.91 13.48 5.07
C PRO A 275 13.79 14.41 4.63
N VAL A 276 12.75 14.53 5.45
CA VAL A 276 11.72 15.53 5.25
C VAL A 276 11.58 16.35 6.53
N GLY A 277 11.79 17.66 6.41
CA GLY A 277 11.87 18.57 7.54
C GLY A 277 13.25 18.60 8.21
N PRO A 278 13.34 19.03 9.47
CA PRO A 278 14.62 19.26 10.14
C PRO A 278 15.32 17.98 10.63
N ASP A 279 14.55 16.91 10.85
CA ASP A 279 15.07 15.65 11.39
C ASP A 279 15.31 14.63 10.26
N SER A 280 16.36 13.84 10.43
CA SER A 280 16.65 12.69 9.56
C SER A 280 17.06 11.49 10.41
N LEU A 281 16.63 10.28 10.03
CA LEU A 281 16.99 9.09 10.78
C LEU A 281 18.52 8.88 10.81
N ILE A 282 19.19 9.15 9.69
CA ILE A 282 20.66 9.13 9.58
C ILE A 282 21.29 10.07 10.62
N GLY A 283 20.78 11.30 10.74
CA GLY A 283 21.27 12.30 11.69
C GLY A 283 21.06 11.87 13.14
N LEU A 284 19.87 11.39 13.48
CA LEU A 284 19.52 10.90 14.83
C LEU A 284 20.44 9.77 15.27
N PHE A 285 20.66 8.78 14.41
CA PHE A 285 21.57 7.67 14.69
C PHE A 285 23.03 8.11 14.76
N ARG A 286 23.47 9.03 13.89
CA ARG A 286 24.82 9.58 13.98
C ARG A 286 25.04 10.22 15.35
N SER A 287 24.07 10.98 15.87
CA SER A 287 24.16 11.56 17.22
C SER A 287 24.24 10.50 18.32
N PHE A 288 23.50 9.40 18.20
CA PHE A 288 23.60 8.25 19.11
C PHE A 288 24.98 7.58 19.05
N LEU A 289 25.47 7.23 17.86
CA LEU A 289 26.74 6.53 17.63
C LEU A 289 27.98 7.34 18.02
N LEU A 290 27.89 8.68 18.04
CA LEU A 290 28.98 9.51 18.57
C LEU A 290 29.14 9.39 20.09
N ARG A 291 28.06 9.02 20.81
CA ARG A 291 28.07 8.79 22.27
C ARG A 291 28.24 7.31 22.64
N ARG A 292 28.01 6.39 21.70
CA ARG A 292 28.10 4.94 21.88
C ARG A 292 29.06 4.34 20.86
N PRO A 293 30.36 4.24 21.19
CA PRO A 293 31.35 3.63 20.30
C PRO A 293 31.10 2.13 20.08
N ASP A 294 30.43 1.49 21.03
CA ASP A 294 30.03 0.08 21.13
C ASP A 294 28.70 -0.25 20.43
N ALA A 295 28.28 0.55 19.45
CA ALA A 295 26.99 0.38 18.78
C ALA A 295 27.09 0.50 17.25
N HIS A 296 26.15 -0.16 16.57
CA HIS A 296 26.01 -0.18 15.10
C HIS A 296 24.57 0.09 14.67
N PHE A 297 24.41 0.68 13.49
CA PHE A 297 23.12 0.85 12.81
C PHE A 297 23.18 0.34 11.36
N LEU A 298 22.41 -0.69 11.06
CA LEU A 298 22.37 -1.33 9.75
C LEU A 298 21.00 -1.17 9.09
N VAL A 299 20.99 -0.79 7.82
CA VAL A 299 19.72 -0.51 7.11
C VAL A 299 19.61 -1.27 5.81
N ALA A 300 18.60 -2.13 5.71
CA ALA A 300 18.24 -2.80 4.47
C ALA A 300 17.30 -1.94 3.61
N GLY A 301 17.59 -1.90 2.31
CA GLY A 301 16.77 -1.28 1.27
C GLY A 301 17.42 -0.10 0.54
N PRO A 302 17.94 0.93 1.22
CA PRO A 302 18.72 2.00 0.58
C PRO A 302 20.04 1.49 0.02
N SER A 303 20.51 2.09 -1.07
CA SER A 303 21.86 1.83 -1.60
C SER A 303 22.92 2.51 -0.72
N PRO A 304 24.15 1.95 -0.62
CA PRO A 304 25.27 2.51 0.14
C PRO A 304 25.92 3.72 -0.56
N THR A 305 25.12 4.70 -0.95
CA THR A 305 25.56 5.88 -1.73
C THR A 305 25.04 7.17 -1.09
N GLY A 306 25.55 8.32 -1.53
CA GLY A 306 25.10 9.64 -1.06
C GLY A 306 25.23 9.82 0.46
N ALA A 307 24.14 10.22 1.11
CA ALA A 307 24.10 10.46 2.56
C ALA A 307 24.51 9.23 3.39
N TRP A 308 24.19 8.02 2.92
CA TRP A 308 24.57 6.77 3.59
C TRP A 308 26.09 6.54 3.55
N ALA A 309 26.74 6.81 2.42
CA ALA A 309 28.20 6.69 2.29
C ALA A 309 28.92 7.72 3.16
N ALA A 310 28.43 8.97 3.20
CA ALA A 310 28.98 10.02 4.07
C ALA A 310 28.84 9.67 5.56
N ALA A 311 27.68 9.14 5.96
CA ALA A 311 27.44 8.73 7.35
C ALA A 311 28.33 7.53 7.75
N ALA A 312 28.50 6.55 6.85
CA ALA A 312 29.41 5.44 7.05
C ALA A 312 30.85 5.92 7.28
N ALA A 313 31.37 6.81 6.43
CA ALA A 313 32.70 7.38 6.59
C ALA A 313 32.84 8.13 7.93
N ALA A 314 31.84 8.94 8.31
CA ALA A 314 31.86 9.73 9.56
C ALA A 314 31.80 8.89 10.85
N THR A 315 31.44 7.61 10.76
CA THR A 315 31.30 6.72 11.93
C THR A 315 32.22 5.50 11.86
N ASN A 316 33.15 5.48 10.89
CA ASN A 316 34.01 4.33 10.59
C ASN A 316 33.23 3.03 10.33
N GLY A 317 32.16 3.13 9.52
CA GLY A 317 31.34 2.01 9.07
C GLY A 317 30.26 1.52 10.03
N ARG A 318 30.14 2.13 11.22
CA ARG A 318 29.14 1.74 12.24
C ARG A 318 27.70 2.09 11.85
N ILE A 319 27.49 3.07 10.98
CA ILE A 319 26.22 3.24 10.24
C ILE A 319 26.41 2.82 8.79
N ARG A 320 25.59 1.90 8.27
CA ARG A 320 25.65 1.49 6.86
C ARG A 320 24.30 1.07 6.29
N ALA A 321 24.04 1.52 5.06
CA ALA A 321 23.01 0.92 4.22
C ALA A 321 23.59 -0.32 3.53
N VAL A 322 22.84 -1.42 3.49
CA VAL A 322 23.31 -2.71 2.95
C VAL A 322 22.68 -3.07 1.61
N GLY A 323 21.91 -2.16 1.00
CA GLY A 323 21.17 -2.44 -0.22
C GLY A 323 19.94 -3.32 0.02
N ARG A 324 19.33 -3.78 -1.07
CA ARG A 324 18.19 -4.71 -1.01
C ARG A 324 18.68 -6.11 -0.66
N LEU A 325 18.09 -6.71 0.35
CA LEU A 325 18.34 -8.10 0.74
C LEU A 325 17.27 -9.01 0.16
N ALA A 326 17.67 -10.22 -0.26
CA ALA A 326 16.73 -11.27 -0.66
C ALA A 326 15.97 -11.86 0.52
N ASN A 327 16.62 -11.91 1.69
CA ASN A 327 16.05 -12.34 2.96
C ASN A 327 16.46 -11.34 4.04
N ILE A 328 15.47 -10.80 4.77
CA ILE A 328 15.70 -9.82 5.84
C ILE A 328 16.09 -10.49 7.16
N SER A 329 15.77 -11.78 7.35
CA SER A 329 16.02 -12.51 8.60
C SER A 329 17.51 -12.55 8.96
N SER A 330 18.43 -12.56 7.97
CA SER A 330 19.87 -12.50 8.22
C SER A 330 20.34 -11.18 8.86
N LEU A 331 19.56 -10.11 8.69
CA LEU A 331 19.79 -8.84 9.35
C LEU A 331 19.08 -8.79 10.71
N LEU A 332 17.85 -9.30 10.79
CA LEU A 332 17.08 -9.32 12.04
C LEU A 332 17.72 -10.23 13.10
N SER A 333 18.36 -11.34 12.69
CA SER A 333 18.95 -12.31 13.61
C SER A 333 20.20 -11.82 14.36
N ILE A 334 20.80 -10.70 13.93
CA ILE A 334 21.96 -10.10 14.60
C ILE A 334 21.61 -8.83 15.36
N ALA A 335 20.33 -8.46 15.41
CA ALA A 335 19.88 -7.19 15.95
C ALA A 335 19.52 -7.32 17.44
N ASP A 336 19.79 -6.26 18.18
CA ASP A 336 19.33 -6.07 19.56
C ASP A 336 18.05 -5.22 19.64
N ALA A 337 17.81 -4.38 18.62
CA ALA A 337 16.63 -3.53 18.52
C ALA A 337 16.29 -3.21 17.06
N TYR A 338 15.02 -2.92 16.81
CA TYR A 338 14.55 -2.45 15.50
C TYR A 338 14.01 -1.03 15.60
N VAL A 339 14.43 -0.17 14.67
CA VAL A 339 13.90 1.18 14.49
C VAL A 339 13.20 1.28 13.15
N ASP A 340 11.95 1.74 13.14
CA ASP A 340 11.18 1.92 11.91
C ASP A 340 11.71 3.09 11.06
N SER A 341 11.42 3.09 9.75
CA SER A 341 11.85 4.17 8.86
C SER A 341 11.15 5.49 9.18
N PHE A 342 11.87 6.60 8.96
CA PHE A 342 11.40 7.96 9.16
C PHE A 342 11.87 8.82 7.98
N PRO A 343 11.01 9.67 7.39
CA PRO A 343 9.75 10.22 7.92
C PRO A 343 8.51 9.35 7.77
N PHE A 344 8.62 8.19 7.10
CA PHE A 344 7.46 7.34 6.82
C PHE A 344 7.72 5.88 7.20
N ALA A 345 6.91 5.37 8.11
CA ALA A 345 7.00 4.02 8.68
C ALA A 345 6.82 2.89 7.65
N SER A 346 7.40 1.73 7.96
CA SER A 346 7.20 0.46 7.27
C SER A 346 6.41 -0.50 8.16
N LEU A 347 5.08 -0.45 8.05
CA LEU A 347 4.16 -1.28 8.84
C LEU A 347 4.52 -2.78 8.84
N THR A 348 5.01 -3.31 7.72
CA THR A 348 5.33 -4.75 7.60
C THR A 348 6.66 -5.11 8.24
N SER A 349 7.69 -4.31 7.97
CA SER A 349 9.05 -4.63 8.40
C SER A 349 9.20 -4.59 9.92
N MET A 350 8.45 -3.70 10.58
CA MET A 350 8.35 -3.68 12.03
C MET A 350 7.70 -4.94 12.61
N LEU A 351 6.67 -5.49 11.95
CA LEU A 351 6.01 -6.73 12.38
C LEU A 351 6.94 -7.94 12.24
N GLU A 352 7.68 -8.01 11.13
CA GLU A 352 8.71 -9.05 10.90
C GLU A 352 9.78 -8.97 12.00
N ALA A 353 10.31 -7.77 12.27
CA ALA A 353 11.30 -7.55 13.33
C ALA A 353 10.77 -7.93 14.73
N GLY A 354 9.54 -7.58 15.05
CA GLY A 354 8.95 -7.92 16.34
C GLY A 354 8.69 -9.43 16.49
N ALA A 355 8.39 -10.14 15.40
CA ALA A 355 8.30 -11.61 15.41
C ALA A 355 9.66 -12.31 15.65
N HIS A 356 10.76 -11.63 15.36
CA HIS A 356 12.12 -12.02 15.77
C HIS A 356 12.44 -11.70 17.23
N GLY A 357 11.49 -11.18 18.02
CA GLY A 357 11.71 -10.89 19.43
C GLY A 357 12.51 -9.61 19.68
N LEU A 358 12.49 -8.66 18.76
CA LEU A 358 13.17 -7.38 18.92
C LEU A 358 12.27 -6.35 19.62
N PRO A 359 12.82 -5.53 20.55
CA PRO A 359 12.14 -4.30 20.96
C PRO A 359 11.99 -3.37 19.74
N LEU A 360 10.82 -2.73 19.64
CA LEU A 360 10.44 -1.92 18.49
C LEU A 360 10.40 -0.45 18.86
N VAL A 361 11.07 0.38 18.05
CA VAL A 361 11.09 1.84 18.21
C VAL A 361 10.54 2.49 16.95
N THR A 362 9.60 3.42 17.09
CA THR A 362 9.11 4.26 15.99
C THR A 362 9.27 5.72 16.38
N TYR A 363 10.10 6.47 15.64
CA TYR A 363 10.33 7.87 15.94
C TYR A 363 9.11 8.71 15.51
N ARG A 364 8.48 9.39 16.48
CA ARG A 364 7.32 10.26 16.28
C ARG A 364 7.72 11.74 16.34
N GLY A 365 8.75 12.12 15.57
CA GLY A 365 9.21 13.51 15.48
C GLY A 365 8.25 14.45 14.75
N HIS A 366 7.22 13.91 14.10
CA HIS A 366 6.18 14.70 13.45
C HIS A 366 5.15 15.24 14.45
N PRO A 367 4.43 16.33 14.10
CA PRO A 367 3.24 16.73 14.84
C PRO A 367 2.23 15.59 15.02
N ALA A 368 1.45 15.61 16.10
CA ALA A 368 0.53 14.52 16.45
C ALA A 368 -0.51 14.21 15.36
N GLU A 369 -0.92 15.21 14.58
CA GLU A 369 -1.82 15.05 13.42
C GLU A 369 -1.22 14.20 12.28
N CYS A 370 0.10 14.03 12.26
CA CYS A 370 0.82 13.20 11.29
C CYS A 370 0.94 11.73 11.73
N ALA A 371 0.17 11.29 12.74
CA ALA A 371 0.27 9.94 13.31
C ALA A 371 0.22 8.80 12.25
N VAL A 372 -0.52 9.01 11.15
CA VAL A 372 -0.62 8.05 10.03
C VAL A 372 0.71 7.82 9.29
N LEU A 373 1.74 8.64 9.53
CA LEU A 373 3.07 8.42 8.95
C LEU A 373 3.96 7.57 9.87
N GLY A 374 3.57 7.37 11.12
CA GLY A 374 4.21 6.47 12.07
C GLY A 374 3.55 5.09 12.12
N SER A 375 4.04 4.25 13.02
CA SER A 375 3.48 2.91 13.28
C SER A 375 2.56 2.88 14.50
N ASP A 376 1.43 2.20 14.34
CA ASP A 376 0.34 1.99 15.33
C ASP A 376 -0.50 0.75 14.92
N SER A 377 0.19 -0.34 14.57
CA SER A 377 -0.47 -1.60 14.20
C SER A 377 -1.29 -2.15 15.37
N PRO A 378 -2.51 -2.69 15.13
CA PRO A 378 -3.39 -3.19 16.18
C PRO A 378 -2.73 -4.21 17.11
N GLY A 379 -2.81 -3.94 18.41
CA GLY A 379 -2.27 -4.81 19.46
C GLY A 379 -0.82 -4.52 19.86
N LEU A 380 -0.20 -3.48 19.30
CA LEU A 380 1.18 -3.09 19.63
C LEU A 380 1.30 -1.74 20.35
N ASP A 381 0.23 -0.97 20.53
CA ASP A 381 0.27 0.41 21.02
C ASP A 381 1.11 0.59 22.30
N ASP A 382 0.92 -0.27 23.30
CA ASP A 382 1.65 -0.22 24.58
C ASP A 382 3.05 -0.87 24.54
N LEU A 383 3.39 -1.53 23.43
CA LEU A 383 4.66 -2.26 23.25
C LEU A 383 5.68 -1.46 22.44
N LEU A 384 5.22 -0.51 21.63
CA LEU A 384 6.09 0.36 20.83
C LEU A 384 6.76 1.43 21.70
N LEU A 385 8.06 1.61 21.52
CA LEU A 385 8.78 2.76 22.03
C LEU A 385 8.61 3.92 21.04
N THR A 386 7.99 5.01 21.46
CA THR A 386 7.59 6.11 20.56
C THR A 386 8.25 7.44 20.92
N PRO A 387 9.59 7.56 20.91
CA PRO A 387 10.24 8.84 21.20
C PRO A 387 9.80 9.90 20.17
N SER A 388 9.46 11.09 20.65
CA SER A 388 8.97 12.21 19.83
C SER A 388 9.95 13.37 19.69
N THR A 389 11.12 13.27 20.32
CA THR A 389 12.18 14.30 20.24
C THR A 389 13.53 13.65 19.96
N PRO A 390 14.48 14.37 19.35
CA PRO A 390 15.82 13.84 19.09
C PRO A 390 16.53 13.35 20.36
N ALA A 391 16.36 14.07 21.48
CA ALA A 391 16.92 13.69 22.77
C ALA A 391 16.25 12.41 23.32
N GLY A 392 14.92 12.32 23.24
CA GLY A 392 14.18 11.13 23.65
C GLY A 392 14.53 9.90 22.80
N PHE A 393 14.77 10.09 21.50
CA PHE A 393 15.22 9.02 20.60
C PHE A 393 16.56 8.44 21.05
N VAL A 394 17.53 9.31 21.32
CA VAL A 394 18.86 8.91 21.79
C VAL A 394 18.77 8.22 23.16
N SER A 395 18.00 8.78 24.10
CA SER A 395 17.82 8.19 25.43
C SER A 395 17.22 6.80 25.33
N THR A 396 16.17 6.63 24.51
CA THR A 396 15.51 5.34 24.29
C THR A 396 16.50 4.28 23.80
N LEU A 397 17.37 4.63 22.84
CA LEU A 397 18.39 3.70 22.34
C LEU A 397 19.48 3.41 23.37
N ALA A 398 19.88 4.40 24.18
CA ALA A 398 20.84 4.20 25.26
C ALA A 398 20.28 3.25 26.34
N ASP A 399 19.03 3.46 26.76
CA ASP A 399 18.35 2.60 27.73
C ASP A 399 18.25 1.15 27.24
N LEU A 400 17.95 0.96 25.95
CA LEU A 400 17.97 -0.36 25.32
C LEU A 400 19.38 -0.94 25.31
N ALA A 401 20.40 -0.17 24.92
CA ALA A 401 21.79 -0.63 24.86
C ALA A 401 22.32 -1.07 26.24
N ASP A 402 21.91 -0.38 27.32
CA ASP A 402 22.41 -0.60 28.68
C ASP A 402 21.70 -1.74 29.42
N SER A 403 20.55 -2.20 28.95
CA SER A 403 19.72 -3.17 29.68
C SER A 403 19.28 -4.36 28.82
N VAL A 404 20.08 -5.43 28.81
CA VAL A 404 19.73 -6.71 28.17
C VAL A 404 18.39 -7.23 28.68
N SER A 405 18.12 -7.18 29.99
CA SER A 405 16.85 -7.62 30.57
C SER A 405 15.65 -6.85 30.02
N THR A 406 15.78 -5.53 29.83
CA THR A 406 14.75 -4.70 29.21
C THR A 406 14.54 -5.08 27.75
N ARG A 407 15.61 -5.30 26.98
CA ARG A 407 15.52 -5.74 25.57
C ARG A 407 14.79 -7.07 25.47
N THR A 408 15.21 -8.06 26.26
CA THR A 408 14.60 -9.40 26.27
C THR A 408 13.14 -9.35 26.69
N ALA A 409 12.79 -8.61 27.75
CA ALA A 409 11.41 -8.51 28.23
C ALA A 409 10.49 -7.84 27.19
N ARG A 410 10.92 -6.71 26.61
CA ARG A 410 10.14 -6.00 25.58
C ARG A 410 10.03 -6.82 24.30
N GLY A 411 11.15 -7.37 23.83
CA GLY A 411 11.20 -8.23 22.66
C GLY A 411 10.29 -9.45 22.76
N SER A 412 10.31 -10.13 23.91
CA SER A 412 9.42 -11.28 24.19
C SER A 412 7.95 -10.87 24.19
N ALA A 413 7.61 -9.72 24.81
CA ALA A 413 6.24 -9.21 24.83
C ALA A 413 5.72 -8.88 23.42
N THR A 414 6.54 -8.19 22.63
CA THR A 414 6.26 -7.88 21.22
C THR A 414 6.07 -9.15 20.40
N ARG A 415 6.99 -10.13 20.48
CA ARG A 415 6.90 -11.39 19.74
C ARG A 415 5.58 -12.10 20.04
N ARG A 416 5.23 -12.21 21.31
CA ARG A 416 3.97 -12.83 21.74
C ARG A 416 2.75 -12.12 21.13
N ALA A 417 2.65 -10.80 21.28
CA ALA A 417 1.53 -10.03 20.74
C ALA A 417 1.41 -10.17 19.21
N ILE A 418 2.53 -10.13 18.49
CA ILE A 418 2.56 -10.28 17.04
C ILE A 418 2.17 -11.69 16.61
N VAL A 419 2.76 -12.73 17.22
CA VAL A 419 2.48 -14.13 16.88
C VAL A 419 1.02 -14.47 17.17
N GLU A 420 0.47 -14.02 18.30
CA GLU A 420 -0.95 -14.20 18.64
C GLU A 420 -1.83 -13.49 17.61
N GLY A 421 -1.59 -12.20 17.36
CA GLY A 421 -2.43 -11.35 16.50
C GLY A 421 -2.27 -11.57 14.98
N HIS A 422 -1.26 -12.30 14.53
CA HIS A 422 -1.00 -12.63 13.11
C HIS A 422 -0.92 -14.13 12.84
N SER A 423 -1.30 -14.97 13.80
CA SER A 423 -1.43 -16.42 13.58
C SER A 423 -2.46 -16.73 12.48
N PRO A 424 -2.35 -17.86 11.77
CA PRO A 424 -3.38 -18.27 10.82
C PRO A 424 -4.79 -18.37 11.43
N SER A 425 -4.92 -18.71 12.70
CA SER A 425 -6.19 -18.67 13.43
C SER A 425 -6.71 -17.26 13.63
N ALA A 426 -5.87 -16.33 14.12
CA ALA A 426 -6.26 -14.93 14.29
C ALA A 426 -6.64 -14.27 12.96
N TRP A 427 -5.95 -14.63 11.88
CA TRP A 427 -6.33 -14.18 10.54
C TRP A 427 -7.70 -14.72 10.12
N ARG A 428 -7.99 -16.02 10.31
CA ARG A 428 -9.31 -16.58 9.99
C ARG A 428 -10.43 -15.87 10.73
N GLU A 429 -10.28 -15.63 12.04
CA GLU A 429 -11.26 -14.88 12.83
C GLU A 429 -11.44 -13.45 12.30
N THR A 430 -10.34 -12.80 11.93
CA THR A 430 -10.37 -11.46 11.33
C THR A 430 -11.10 -11.45 9.99
N ALA A 431 -10.79 -12.40 9.10
CA ALA A 431 -11.44 -12.51 7.80
C ALA A 431 -12.94 -12.78 7.95
N GLU A 432 -13.33 -13.68 8.84
CA GLU A 432 -14.75 -13.97 9.12
C GLU A 432 -15.51 -12.76 9.66
N ARG A 433 -14.90 -12.00 10.57
CA ARG A 433 -15.48 -10.73 11.04
C ARG A 433 -15.67 -9.75 9.88
N VAL A 434 -14.64 -9.57 9.04
CA VAL A 434 -14.71 -8.68 7.87
C VAL A 434 -15.82 -9.11 6.89
N TYR A 435 -15.96 -10.41 6.64
CA TYR A 435 -17.02 -10.93 5.77
C TYR A 435 -18.42 -10.73 6.37
N THR A 436 -18.55 -10.94 7.69
CA THR A 436 -19.81 -10.73 8.42
C THR A 436 -20.24 -9.27 8.36
N GLU A 437 -19.33 -8.33 8.64
CA GLU A 437 -19.58 -6.89 8.55
C GLU A 437 -19.96 -6.48 7.13
N ALA A 438 -19.27 -7.01 6.11
CA ALA A 438 -19.61 -6.76 4.72
C ALA A 438 -21.03 -7.27 4.36
N ALA A 439 -21.39 -8.46 4.82
CA ALA A 439 -22.72 -9.03 4.60
C ALA A 439 -23.82 -8.21 5.30
N LEU A 440 -23.57 -7.75 6.52
CA LEU A 440 -24.50 -6.92 7.30
C LEU A 440 -24.71 -5.53 6.66
N ALA A 441 -23.63 -4.90 6.19
CA ALA A 441 -23.67 -3.60 5.52
C ALA A 441 -24.45 -3.66 4.19
N ARG A 442 -24.54 -4.84 3.56
CA ARG A 442 -25.14 -5.09 2.24
C ARG A 442 -24.46 -4.26 1.13
N SER A 443 -24.87 -4.48 -0.11
CA SER A 443 -24.43 -3.66 -1.25
C SER A 443 -25.55 -2.71 -1.67
N GLY A 444 -25.19 -1.45 -1.88
CA GLY A 444 -26.13 -0.43 -2.33
C GLY A 444 -25.43 0.91 -2.57
N PRO A 445 -26.16 1.88 -3.15
CA PRO A 445 -25.66 3.24 -3.32
C PRO A 445 -25.38 3.84 -1.95
N ILE A 446 -24.15 4.32 -1.78
CA ILE A 446 -23.71 5.05 -0.59
C ILE A 446 -23.55 6.51 -0.99
N ALA A 447 -24.23 7.40 -0.26
CA ALA A 447 -24.01 8.83 -0.40
C ALA A 447 -22.56 9.16 0.01
N PRO A 448 -21.78 9.85 -0.84
CA PRO A 448 -20.46 10.32 -0.46
C PRO A 448 -20.56 11.31 0.71
N GLY A 449 -19.70 11.15 1.73
CA GLY A 449 -19.63 12.08 2.85
C GLY A 449 -18.74 13.29 2.57
N PRO A 450 -18.71 14.27 3.51
CA PRO A 450 -17.89 15.47 3.35
C PRO A 450 -16.39 15.13 3.35
N THR A 451 -15.66 15.76 2.43
CA THR A 451 -14.21 15.60 2.29
C THR A 451 -13.52 16.94 2.47
N PRO A 452 -13.21 17.35 3.72
CA PRO A 452 -12.66 18.66 3.99
C PRO A 452 -11.26 18.81 3.38
N TRP A 453 -11.07 19.93 2.68
CA TRP A 453 -9.76 20.37 2.23
C TRP A 453 -8.95 20.86 3.44
N ALA A 454 -7.67 20.52 3.49
CA ALA A 454 -6.73 21.11 4.44
C ALA A 454 -5.34 21.23 3.81
N ASP A 455 -4.55 22.12 4.40
CA ASP A 455 -3.14 22.33 4.07
C ASP A 455 -2.30 22.41 5.35
N GLY A 456 -2.56 21.45 6.26
CA GLY A 456 -1.89 21.37 7.56
C GLY A 456 -0.54 20.64 7.50
N PRO A 457 0.15 20.52 8.64
CA PRO A 457 1.39 19.75 8.75
C PRO A 457 1.36 18.36 8.10
N LEU A 458 0.30 17.58 8.26
CA LEU A 458 0.18 16.28 7.58
C LEU A 458 0.17 16.43 6.05
N ASP A 459 -0.61 17.38 5.53
CA ASP A 459 -0.75 17.63 4.09
C ASP A 459 0.58 18.06 3.47
N GLN A 460 1.29 18.98 4.13
CA GLN A 460 2.61 19.45 3.72
C GLN A 460 3.63 18.30 3.67
N LEU A 461 3.64 17.45 4.71
CA LEU A 461 4.56 16.32 4.80
C LEU A 461 4.27 15.24 3.74
N VAL A 462 3.00 14.92 3.49
CA VAL A 462 2.61 14.01 2.40
C VAL A 462 3.01 14.60 1.05
N GLY A 463 2.79 15.90 0.82
CA GLY A 463 3.20 16.60 -0.40
C GLY A 463 4.71 16.53 -0.65
N LEU A 464 5.52 16.73 0.39
CA LEU A 464 6.98 16.61 0.31
C LEU A 464 7.41 15.17 -0.01
N VAL A 465 6.88 14.18 0.71
CA VAL A 465 7.19 12.75 0.44
C VAL A 465 6.87 12.38 -1.01
N GLN A 466 5.72 12.83 -1.53
CA GLN A 466 5.31 12.54 -2.90
C GLN A 466 6.22 13.18 -3.96
N GLN A 467 6.71 14.40 -3.73
CA GLN A 467 7.65 15.09 -4.62
C GLN A 467 8.96 14.30 -4.80
N GLU A 468 9.45 13.66 -3.73
CA GLU A 468 10.68 12.87 -3.74
C GLU A 468 10.51 11.50 -4.42
N THR A 469 9.29 11.03 -4.68
CA THR A 469 9.07 9.71 -5.31
C THR A 469 9.37 9.67 -6.80
N GLY A 470 9.44 10.82 -7.48
CA GLY A 470 9.61 10.91 -8.93
C GLY A 470 8.38 10.51 -9.76
N PHE A 471 7.20 10.31 -9.12
CA PHE A 471 5.94 9.97 -9.79
C PHE A 471 4.94 11.13 -9.88
N ALA A 472 5.28 12.27 -9.30
CA ALA A 472 4.48 13.50 -9.30
C ALA A 472 4.51 14.18 -10.68
N GLY A 473 3.48 14.95 -10.97
CA GLY A 473 3.35 15.75 -12.19
C GLY A 473 2.13 15.37 -13.02
N LEU A 474 1.47 16.39 -13.58
CA LEU A 474 0.31 16.21 -14.46
C LEU A 474 0.69 15.44 -15.74
N ASP A 475 1.90 15.64 -16.24
CA ASP A 475 2.45 14.91 -17.38
C ASP A 475 2.69 13.42 -17.07
N ALA A 476 3.20 13.10 -15.88
CA ALA A 476 3.29 11.73 -15.38
C ALA A 476 1.90 11.09 -15.25
N ALA A 477 0.92 11.83 -14.71
CA ALA A 477 -0.47 11.36 -14.63
C ALA A 477 -1.06 11.12 -16.03
N TRP A 478 -0.80 12.00 -17.01
CA TRP A 478 -1.22 11.78 -18.40
C TRP A 478 -0.56 10.56 -19.02
N ALA A 479 0.73 10.30 -18.76
CA ALA A 479 1.45 9.16 -19.30
C ALA A 479 0.75 7.82 -18.98
N ASP A 480 0.18 7.70 -17.77
CA ASP A 480 -0.53 6.49 -17.32
C ASP A 480 -1.91 6.33 -17.99
N ILE A 481 -2.50 7.45 -18.43
CA ILE A 481 -3.88 7.53 -18.92
C ILE A 481 -3.98 7.49 -20.45
N LEU A 482 -2.97 8.00 -21.17
CA LEU A 482 -2.91 8.00 -22.65
C LEU A 482 -3.36 6.68 -23.30
N PRO A 483 -2.97 5.48 -22.80
CA PRO A 483 -3.36 4.21 -23.40
C PRO A 483 -4.87 3.93 -23.43
N PHE A 484 -5.67 4.60 -22.59
CA PHE A 484 -7.12 4.47 -22.54
C PHE A 484 -7.88 5.42 -23.49
N LEU A 485 -7.23 6.49 -23.95
CA LEU A 485 -7.86 7.45 -24.87
C LEU A 485 -8.11 6.83 -26.25
N GLY A 486 -9.16 7.28 -26.92
CA GLY A 486 -9.36 6.98 -28.34
C GLY A 486 -8.24 7.58 -29.20
N THR A 487 -7.96 6.98 -30.36
CA THR A 487 -6.76 7.28 -31.19
C THR A 487 -6.51 8.77 -31.41
N ALA A 488 -7.52 9.52 -31.86
CA ALA A 488 -7.36 10.96 -32.13
C ALA A 488 -7.06 11.78 -30.86
N GLN A 489 -7.74 11.48 -29.75
CA GLN A 489 -7.46 12.13 -28.46
C GLN A 489 -6.08 11.74 -27.93
N ARG A 490 -5.69 10.47 -28.07
CA ARG A 490 -4.38 9.97 -27.64
C ARG A 490 -3.24 10.67 -28.38
N ILE A 491 -3.31 10.78 -29.71
CA ILE A 491 -2.28 11.46 -30.51
C ILE A 491 -2.18 12.94 -30.12
N ARG A 492 -3.33 13.62 -29.93
CA ARG A 492 -3.35 15.02 -29.49
C ARG A 492 -2.70 15.22 -28.12
N GLN A 493 -3.08 14.40 -27.13
CA GLN A 493 -2.53 14.50 -25.78
C GLN A 493 -1.06 14.08 -25.74
N TRP A 494 -0.69 13.02 -26.44
CA TRP A 494 0.72 12.65 -26.59
C TRP A 494 1.53 13.78 -27.21
N THR A 495 1.00 14.45 -28.24
CA THR A 495 1.66 15.60 -28.87
C THR A 495 1.85 16.77 -27.91
N ALA A 496 0.85 17.06 -27.08
CA ALA A 496 0.93 18.10 -26.05
C ALA A 496 2.02 17.81 -25.01
N TRP A 497 2.22 16.53 -24.68
CA TRP A 497 3.16 16.09 -23.64
C TRP A 497 4.43 15.44 -24.17
N ARG A 498 4.70 15.45 -25.49
CA ARG A 498 5.82 14.71 -26.11
C ARG A 498 7.22 15.14 -25.64
N LYS A 499 7.32 16.30 -25.00
CA LYS A 499 8.57 16.82 -24.42
C LYS A 499 8.75 16.39 -22.95
N SER A 500 7.74 15.82 -22.32
CA SER A 500 7.83 15.28 -20.97
C SER A 500 8.71 14.02 -20.96
N PRO A 501 9.58 13.86 -19.95
CA PRO A 501 10.35 12.63 -19.78
C PRO A 501 9.47 11.40 -19.45
N HIS A 502 8.23 11.60 -19.00
CA HIS A 502 7.31 10.51 -18.63
C HIS A 502 6.54 9.95 -19.84
N VAL A 503 6.47 10.69 -20.96
CA VAL A 503 5.65 10.34 -22.12
C VAL A 503 6.53 9.86 -23.28
N GLY A 504 6.46 8.56 -23.56
CA GLY A 504 7.17 7.92 -24.68
C GLY A 504 6.23 7.47 -25.81
N LEU A 505 6.80 6.88 -26.85
CA LEU A 505 6.04 6.30 -27.98
C LEU A 505 5.20 5.09 -27.55
N ALA A 506 5.62 4.36 -26.51
CA ALA A 506 4.90 3.20 -26.01
C ALA A 506 3.46 3.56 -25.54
N GLN A 507 3.25 4.78 -25.06
CA GLN A 507 1.93 5.27 -24.61
C GLN A 507 0.96 5.55 -25.77
N LEU A 508 1.42 5.59 -27.03
CA LEU A 508 0.55 5.65 -28.20
C LEU A 508 -0.17 4.32 -28.49
N VAL A 509 0.37 3.21 -27.98
CA VAL A 509 -0.20 1.87 -28.17
C VAL A 509 -1.34 1.65 -27.18
N PRO A 510 -2.51 1.13 -27.61
CA PRO A 510 -3.59 0.81 -26.69
C PRO A 510 -3.15 -0.14 -25.58
N ASP A 511 -3.72 0.04 -24.39
CA ASP A 511 -3.33 -0.72 -23.20
C ASP A 511 -3.39 -2.25 -23.40
N HIS A 512 -4.49 -2.74 -23.99
CA HIS A 512 -4.70 -4.16 -24.27
C HIS A 512 -3.74 -4.74 -25.31
N SER A 513 -3.32 -3.93 -26.29
CA SER A 513 -2.35 -4.38 -27.32
C SER A 513 -0.97 -4.58 -26.70
N ARG A 514 -0.55 -3.69 -25.78
CA ARG A 514 0.72 -3.85 -25.05
C ARG A 514 0.73 -5.12 -24.19
N ALA A 515 -0.36 -5.35 -23.49
CA ALA A 515 -0.58 -6.57 -22.73
C ALA A 515 -0.47 -7.83 -23.61
N TRP A 516 -1.15 -7.85 -24.76
CA TRP A 516 -1.11 -8.97 -25.70
C TRP A 516 0.31 -9.23 -26.25
N VAL A 517 1.01 -8.18 -26.71
CA VAL A 517 2.40 -8.32 -27.20
C VAL A 517 3.30 -8.92 -26.12
N SER A 518 3.14 -8.47 -24.88
CA SER A 518 3.93 -8.98 -23.75
C SER A 518 3.62 -10.44 -23.43
N ASP A 519 2.35 -10.85 -23.49
CA ASP A 519 1.95 -12.24 -23.27
C ASP A 519 2.47 -13.15 -24.39
N SER A 520 2.37 -12.72 -25.65
CA SER A 520 2.88 -13.46 -26.81
C SER A 520 4.39 -13.66 -26.72
N ARG A 521 5.15 -12.63 -26.33
CA ARG A 521 6.60 -12.75 -26.09
C ARG A 521 6.92 -13.78 -25.01
N ARG A 522 6.22 -13.74 -23.87
CA ARG A 522 6.41 -14.71 -22.78
C ARG A 522 6.18 -16.15 -23.23
N ARG A 523 5.10 -16.41 -23.97
CA ARG A 523 4.80 -17.77 -24.49
C ARG A 523 5.87 -18.30 -25.42
N LEU A 524 6.50 -17.43 -26.21
CA LEU A 524 7.59 -17.81 -27.11
C LEU A 524 8.94 -17.99 -26.39
N SER A 525 9.10 -17.43 -25.19
CA SER A 525 10.35 -17.47 -24.41
C SER A 525 10.39 -18.57 -23.34
N GLN A 526 9.27 -19.26 -23.07
CA GLN A 526 9.29 -20.42 -22.18
C GLN A 526 9.83 -21.64 -22.95
N PRO A 527 10.91 -22.30 -22.48
CA PRO A 527 11.36 -23.54 -23.08
C PRO A 527 10.26 -24.60 -22.97
N SER A 528 10.04 -25.32 -24.08
CA SER A 528 9.02 -26.36 -24.26
C SER A 528 9.21 -27.56 -23.33
#